data_AF-A0A847NH94-F1
#
_entry.id   AF-A0A847NH94-F1
#
_cell.length_a   1.000
_cell.length_b   1.000
_cell.length_c   1.000
_cell.angle_alpha   90.00
_cell.angle_beta   90.00
_cell.angle_gamma   90.00
#
_symmetry.space_group_name_H-M   'P 1'
#
loop_
_entity.id
_entity.type
_entity.pdbx_description
1 polymer ?
#
loop_
_entity_poly.entity_id
_entity_poly.type
_entity_poly.pdbx_seq_one_letter_code
_entity_poly.pdbx_strand_id
1 'polypeptide(L)'
;CPTQLYDYKGRPISKIGNIEYDLDGNLALHISKTLNFSAVFLHATIQENINKKNFSKENIMHFLQDCPLFENDRQEIISRAIDAYFNNDYLTMLHLLIPQIENAVRNIVELSGHSSLKRQKNNNGFQLKTFEELLGDDAVLSIGKDFAYYLRIVFTNQRGWNLRNLLCHGIAPMSFFNQMTADRVFHTLICIGSLRLQ
;
A
#
# COMPACT_ATOMS: atom_id res chain seq x y z
N CYS A 1 -22.20 -1.39 18.93
CA CYS A 1 -21.82 -2.75 19.38
C CYS A 1 -20.41 -3.06 18.91
N PRO A 2 -19.58 -3.75 19.73
CA PRO A 2 -18.25 -4.16 19.30
C PRO A 2 -18.34 -5.10 18.09
N THR A 3 -17.45 -4.92 17.11
CA THR A 3 -17.40 -5.74 15.90
C THR A 3 -16.19 -6.68 15.97
N GLN A 4 -16.41 -7.99 15.84
CA GLN A 4 -15.34 -8.97 15.75
C GLN A 4 -14.97 -9.20 14.29
N LEU A 5 -13.69 -9.04 13.95
CA LEU A 5 -13.15 -9.38 12.65
C LEU A 5 -12.56 -10.79 12.68
N TYR A 6 -12.70 -11.51 11.56
CA TYR A 6 -12.23 -12.88 11.38
C TYR A 6 -11.31 -12.96 10.17
N ASP A 7 -10.33 -13.86 10.21
CA ASP A 7 -9.55 -14.21 9.02
C ASP A 7 -10.30 -15.16 8.08
N TYR A 8 -9.64 -15.53 6.98
CA TYR A 8 -10.17 -16.47 5.99
C TYR A 8 -10.42 -17.90 6.53
N LYS A 9 -9.91 -18.23 7.71
CA LYS A 9 -10.13 -19.51 8.41
C LYS A 9 -11.17 -19.38 9.52
N GLY A 10 -11.84 -18.22 9.64
CA GLY A 10 -12.83 -17.96 10.68
C GLY A 10 -12.24 -17.73 12.07
N ARG A 11 -10.94 -17.45 12.21
CA ARG A 11 -10.28 -17.17 13.48
C ARG A 11 -10.38 -15.68 13.81
N PRO A 12 -10.61 -15.29 15.07
CA PRO A 12 -10.70 -13.89 15.45
C PRO A 12 -9.33 -13.19 15.29
N ILE A 13 -9.28 -12.11 14.51
CA ILE A 13 -8.05 -11.34 14.27
C ILE A 13 -7.99 -10.04 15.06
N SER A 14 -9.12 -9.34 15.19
CA SER A 14 -9.19 -8.05 15.86
C SER A 14 -10.61 -7.76 16.33
N LYS A 15 -10.73 -7.01 17.42
CA LYS A 15 -11.99 -6.54 17.95
C LYS A 15 -12.02 -5.02 17.84
N ILE A 16 -13.08 -4.50 17.24
CA ILE A 16 -13.36 -3.07 17.17
C ILE A 16 -14.28 -2.74 18.34
N GLY A 17 -13.83 -1.83 19.19
CA GLY A 17 -14.56 -1.37 20.37
C GLY A 17 -15.76 -0.48 20.03
N ASN A 18 -16.43 0.03 21.06
CA ASN A 18 -17.43 1.08 20.88
C ASN A 18 -16.77 2.36 20.35
N ILE A 19 -17.51 3.20 19.63
CA ILE A 19 -17.01 4.45 19.03
C ILE A 19 -16.37 5.38 20.07
N GLU A 20 -16.91 5.40 21.29
CA GLU A 20 -16.40 6.20 22.42
C GLU A 20 -15.02 5.76 22.91
N TYR A 21 -14.68 4.47 22.76
CA TYR A 21 -13.46 3.88 23.32
C TYR A 21 -12.45 3.43 22.25
N ASP A 22 -12.86 3.30 20.99
CA ASP A 22 -12.03 2.85 19.86
C ASP A 22 -12.38 3.62 18.57
N LEU A 23 -12.22 4.95 18.64
CA LEU A 23 -12.49 5.83 17.50
C LEU A 23 -11.63 5.45 16.28
N ASP A 24 -10.34 5.19 16.48
CA ASP A 24 -9.42 4.82 15.39
C ASP A 24 -9.80 3.48 14.74
N GLY A 25 -10.18 2.47 15.53
CA GLY A 25 -10.63 1.19 14.98
C GLY A 25 -11.92 1.31 14.17
N ASN A 26 -12.86 2.14 14.62
CA ASN A 26 -14.09 2.42 13.89
C ASN A 26 -13.83 3.23 12.62
N LEU A 27 -12.94 4.23 12.67
CA LEU A 27 -12.53 5.01 11.51
C LEU A 27 -11.86 4.13 10.46
N ALA A 28 -10.91 3.29 10.86
CA ALA A 28 -10.23 2.34 10.00
C ALA A 28 -11.21 1.41 9.27
N LEU A 29 -12.16 0.83 10.01
CA LEU A 29 -13.20 -0.02 9.42
C LEU A 29 -14.12 0.76 8.47
N HIS A 30 -14.51 1.98 8.84
CA HIS A 30 -15.37 2.81 8.00
C HIS A 30 -14.68 3.14 6.67
N ILE A 31 -13.43 3.61 6.70
CA ILE A 31 -12.63 3.89 5.50
C ILE A 31 -12.47 2.61 4.68
N SER A 32 -12.15 1.47 5.30
CA SER A 32 -12.03 0.19 4.60
C SER A 32 -13.30 -0.19 3.82
N LYS A 33 -14.49 0.00 4.42
CA LYS A 33 -15.77 -0.24 3.75
C LYS A 33 -16.00 0.75 2.59
N THR A 34 -15.67 2.02 2.80
CA THR A 34 -15.78 3.06 1.77
C THR A 34 -14.85 2.78 0.58
N LEU A 35 -13.63 2.30 0.82
CA LEU A 35 -12.70 1.88 -0.24
C LEU A 35 -13.27 0.70 -1.05
N ASN A 36 -14.01 -0.20 -0.40
CA ASN A 36 -14.68 -1.31 -1.10
C ASN A 36 -15.83 -0.83 -1.97
N PHE A 37 -16.69 0.04 -1.43
CA PHE A 37 -17.81 0.58 -2.18
C PHE A 37 -17.35 1.43 -3.37
N SER A 38 -16.29 2.22 -3.19
CA SER A 38 -15.75 3.09 -4.24
C SER A 38 -14.88 2.38 -5.27
N ALA A 39 -14.58 1.08 -5.09
CA ALA A 39 -13.69 0.34 -5.98
C ALA A 39 -14.18 0.33 -7.44
N VAL A 40 -15.49 0.28 -7.67
CA VAL A 40 -16.08 0.31 -9.02
C VAL A 40 -15.78 1.60 -9.75
N PHE A 41 -15.78 2.75 -9.06
CA PHE A 41 -15.47 4.04 -9.66
C PHE A 41 -13.98 4.17 -9.95
N LEU A 42 -13.12 3.66 -9.06
CA LEU A 42 -11.68 3.61 -9.29
C LEU A 42 -11.38 2.77 -10.54
N HIS A 43 -11.98 1.59 -10.64
CA HIS A 43 -11.81 0.72 -11.79
C HIS A 43 -12.24 1.40 -13.09
N ALA A 44 -13.47 1.94 -13.13
CA ALA A 44 -13.97 2.64 -14.31
C ALA A 44 -13.03 3.78 -14.73
N THR A 45 -12.49 4.52 -13.77
CA THR A 45 -11.51 5.60 -14.02
C THR A 45 -10.22 5.07 -14.62
N ILE A 46 -9.68 3.97 -14.10
CA ILE A 46 -8.46 3.36 -14.62
C ILE A 46 -8.71 2.82 -16.03
N GLN A 47 -9.79 2.08 -16.26
CA GLN A 47 -10.13 1.53 -17.58
C GLN A 47 -10.30 2.61 -18.62
N GLU A 48 -10.98 3.71 -18.29
CA GLU A 48 -11.14 4.83 -19.22
C GLU A 48 -9.79 5.45 -19.61
N ASN A 49 -8.85 5.56 -18.66
CA ASN A 49 -7.50 6.06 -18.95
C ASN A 49 -6.66 5.05 -19.76
N ILE A 50 -6.86 3.75 -19.57
CA ILE A 50 -6.24 2.70 -20.40
C ILE A 50 -6.78 2.78 -21.83
N ASN A 51 -8.11 2.86 -22.00
CA ASN A 51 -8.76 2.96 -23.30
C ASN A 51 -8.32 4.21 -24.09
N LYS A 52 -8.14 5.34 -23.39
CA LYS A 52 -7.60 6.58 -23.95
C LYS A 52 -6.08 6.56 -24.18
N LYS A 53 -5.41 5.47 -23.82
CA LYS A 53 -3.94 5.32 -23.84
C LYS A 53 -3.18 6.31 -22.95
N ASN A 54 -3.86 6.94 -21.99
CA ASN A 54 -3.20 7.73 -20.95
C ASN A 54 -2.39 6.81 -20.04
N PHE A 55 -2.96 5.66 -19.68
CA PHE A 55 -2.28 4.60 -18.93
C PHE A 55 -1.84 3.50 -19.89
N SER A 56 -0.65 3.65 -20.44
CA SER A 56 0.12 2.57 -21.07
C SER A 56 1.35 2.26 -20.23
N LYS A 57 1.96 1.09 -20.43
CA LYS A 57 3.23 0.74 -19.78
C LYS A 57 4.28 1.83 -19.97
N GLU A 58 4.44 2.28 -21.20
CA GLU A 58 5.43 3.29 -21.59
C GLU A 58 5.18 4.61 -20.86
N ASN A 59 3.93 5.08 -20.84
CA ASN A 59 3.58 6.33 -20.17
C ASN A 59 3.77 6.23 -18.65
N ILE A 60 3.42 5.11 -18.03
CA ILE A 60 3.58 4.90 -16.59
C ILE A 60 5.06 4.80 -16.23
N MET A 61 5.85 4.02 -16.97
CA MET A 61 7.29 3.91 -16.74
C MET A 61 7.99 5.27 -16.93
N HIS A 62 7.64 6.00 -17.98
CA HIS A 62 8.13 7.36 -18.19
C HIS A 62 7.73 8.30 -17.05
N PHE A 63 6.50 8.20 -16.53
CA PHE A 63 6.05 8.99 -15.39
C PHE A 63 6.84 8.68 -14.11
N LEU A 64 7.24 7.43 -13.90
CA LEU A 64 7.94 6.98 -12.70
C LEU A 64 9.46 7.16 -12.77
N GLN A 65 10.06 7.25 -13.96
CA GLN A 65 11.52 7.31 -14.13
C GLN A 65 12.17 8.50 -13.41
N ASP A 66 11.47 9.63 -13.32
CA ASP A 66 11.97 10.86 -12.72
C ASP A 66 11.62 10.96 -11.23
N CYS A 67 10.95 9.96 -10.67
CA CYS A 67 10.55 9.96 -9.27
C CYS A 67 11.71 9.44 -8.40
N PRO A 68 12.29 10.26 -7.49
CA PRO A 68 13.44 9.86 -6.66
C PRO A 68 13.11 8.74 -5.67
N LEU A 69 11.83 8.42 -5.47
CA LEU A 69 11.38 7.33 -4.60
C LEU A 69 11.55 5.95 -5.23
N PHE A 70 11.68 5.87 -6.56
CA PHE A 70 11.86 4.63 -7.30
C PHE A 70 13.26 4.56 -7.92
N GLU A 71 14.17 3.90 -7.21
CA GLU A 71 15.57 3.76 -7.62
C GLU A 71 15.70 3.05 -8.99
N ASN A 72 16.76 3.38 -9.74
CA ASN A 72 16.99 2.86 -11.09
C ASN A 72 17.00 1.32 -11.15
N ASP A 73 17.51 0.66 -10.11
CA ASP A 73 17.59 -0.80 -10.04
C ASP A 73 16.23 -1.48 -9.73
N ARG A 74 15.19 -0.69 -9.40
CA ARG A 74 13.80 -1.16 -9.19
C ARG A 74 12.96 -1.07 -10.45
N GLN A 75 13.39 -0.30 -11.46
CA GLN A 75 12.61 -0.01 -12.67
C GLN A 75 12.20 -1.28 -13.42
N GLU A 76 13.07 -2.28 -13.50
CA GLU A 76 12.75 -3.58 -14.14
C GLU A 76 11.66 -4.34 -13.38
N ILE A 77 11.66 -4.30 -12.04
CA ILE A 77 10.64 -4.96 -11.22
C ILE A 77 9.28 -4.27 -11.42
N ILE A 78 9.29 -2.94 -11.41
CA ILE A 78 8.08 -2.13 -11.61
C ILE A 78 7.53 -2.34 -13.02
N SER A 79 8.39 -2.35 -14.04
CA SER A 79 8.03 -2.63 -15.43
C SER A 79 7.31 -3.98 -15.58
N ARG A 80 7.84 -5.05 -14.96
CA ARG A 80 7.20 -6.37 -14.95
C ARG A 80 5.90 -6.41 -14.17
N ALA A 81 5.81 -5.66 -13.06
CA ALA A 81 4.56 -5.56 -12.30
C ALA A 81 3.46 -4.86 -13.13
N ILE A 82 3.83 -3.85 -13.91
CA ILE A 82 2.92 -3.15 -14.82
C ILE A 82 2.48 -4.05 -15.97
N ASP A 83 3.39 -4.82 -16.58
CA ASP A 83 3.01 -5.85 -17.57
C ASP A 83 2.00 -6.84 -16.98
N ALA A 84 2.27 -7.34 -15.78
CA ALA A 84 1.39 -8.27 -15.10
C ALA A 84 -0.01 -7.65 -14.86
N TYR A 85 -0.07 -6.37 -14.48
CA TYR A 85 -1.32 -5.64 -14.33
C TYR A 85 -2.14 -5.60 -15.63
N PHE A 86 -1.53 -5.20 -16.75
CA PHE A 86 -2.21 -5.12 -18.05
C PHE A 86 -2.62 -6.49 -18.61
N ASN A 87 -1.91 -7.54 -18.23
CA ASN A 87 -2.25 -8.92 -18.59
C ASN A 87 -3.24 -9.58 -17.62
N ASN A 88 -3.79 -8.84 -16.65
CA ASN A 88 -4.65 -9.34 -15.57
C ASN A 88 -4.01 -10.42 -14.68
N ASP A 89 -2.67 -10.52 -14.67
CA ASP A 89 -1.92 -11.32 -13.72
C ASP A 89 -1.71 -10.55 -12.41
N TYR A 90 -2.80 -10.43 -11.65
CA TYR A 90 -2.81 -9.71 -10.39
C TYR A 90 -1.98 -10.40 -9.31
N LEU A 91 -1.80 -11.73 -9.40
CA LEU A 91 -0.95 -12.47 -8.48
C LEU A 91 0.48 -11.97 -8.59
N THR A 92 1.05 -11.97 -9.80
CA THR A 92 2.41 -11.49 -10.04
C THR A 92 2.54 -10.00 -9.75
N MET A 93 1.60 -9.18 -10.23
CA MET A 93 1.60 -7.73 -10.00
C MET A 93 1.70 -7.39 -8.51
N LEU A 94 0.85 -7.99 -7.67
CA LEU A 94 0.80 -7.68 -6.25
C LEU A 94 2.07 -8.12 -5.50
N HIS A 95 2.63 -9.29 -5.84
CA HIS A 95 3.88 -9.77 -5.24
C HIS A 95 5.08 -8.89 -5.60
N LEU A 96 5.11 -8.34 -6.82
CA LEU A 96 6.19 -7.45 -7.24
C LEU A 96 6.02 -6.04 -6.67
N LEU A 97 4.81 -5.48 -6.72
CA LEU A 97 4.60 -4.05 -6.50
C LEU A 97 4.45 -3.65 -5.03
N ILE A 98 3.85 -4.49 -4.17
CA ILE A 98 3.68 -4.18 -2.74
C ILE A 98 5.03 -3.92 -2.05
N PRO A 99 6.08 -4.74 -2.24
CA PRO A 99 7.41 -4.44 -1.72
C PRO A 99 8.01 -3.14 -2.26
N GLN A 100 7.75 -2.79 -3.52
CA GLN A 100 8.26 -1.52 -4.09
C GLN A 100 7.57 -0.31 -3.48
N ILE A 101 6.29 -0.40 -3.12
CA ILE A 101 5.58 0.64 -2.39
C ILE A 101 6.18 0.82 -0.98
N GLU A 102 6.47 -0.28 -0.28
CA GLU A 102 7.15 -0.20 1.03
C GLU A 102 8.55 0.44 0.89
N ASN A 103 9.31 0.07 -0.13
CA ASN A 103 10.62 0.67 -0.40
C ASN A 103 10.51 2.17 -0.74
N ALA A 104 9.52 2.58 -1.54
CA ALA A 104 9.31 3.98 -1.86
C ALA A 104 8.97 4.81 -0.60
N VAL A 105 8.17 4.27 0.32
CA VAL A 105 7.91 4.93 1.62
C VAL A 105 9.16 4.96 2.50
N ARG A 106 10.02 3.93 2.42
CA ARG A 106 11.32 3.95 3.07
C ARG A 106 12.20 5.08 2.52
N ASN A 107 12.23 5.24 1.20
CA ASN A 107 12.99 6.29 0.52
C ASN A 107 12.49 7.69 0.90
N ILE A 108 11.18 7.89 1.15
CA ILE A 108 10.65 9.14 1.72
C ILE A 108 11.34 9.48 3.05
N VAL A 109 11.43 8.51 3.96
CA VAL A 109 12.04 8.69 5.29
C VAL A 109 13.53 9.02 5.14
N GLU A 110 14.26 8.25 4.33
CA GLU A 110 15.72 8.43 4.17
C GLU A 110 16.08 9.74 3.48
N LEU A 111 15.35 10.12 2.41
CA LEU A 111 15.57 11.37 1.69
C LEU A 111 15.21 12.60 2.55
N SER A 112 14.36 12.44 3.56
CA SER A 112 14.04 13.49 4.55
C SER A 112 15.08 13.57 5.68
N GLY A 113 16.18 12.82 5.60
CA GLY A 113 17.24 12.80 6.62
C GLY A 113 16.91 11.97 7.86
N HIS A 114 15.77 11.27 7.87
CA HIS A 114 15.39 10.38 8.96
C HIS A 114 15.96 8.98 8.73
N SER A 115 16.25 8.25 9.81
CA SER A 115 16.76 6.89 9.68
C SER A 115 15.62 5.89 9.41
N SER A 116 15.77 5.06 8.38
CA SER A 116 14.92 3.89 8.16
C SER A 116 15.29 2.70 9.06
N LEU A 117 16.34 2.83 9.87
CA LEU A 117 16.83 1.82 10.78
C LEU A 117 16.39 2.10 12.21
N LYS A 118 16.23 1.04 12.99
CA LYS A 118 16.03 1.10 14.44
C LYS A 118 16.99 0.13 15.13
N ARG A 119 17.39 0.45 16.36
CA ARG A 119 18.22 -0.46 17.16
C ARG A 119 17.47 -1.78 17.42
N GLN A 120 18.20 -2.88 17.38
CA GLN A 120 17.68 -4.17 17.83
C GLN A 120 17.48 -4.16 19.36
N LYS A 121 16.50 -4.92 19.86
CA LYS A 121 16.16 -4.96 21.30
C LYS A 121 17.33 -5.44 22.19
N ASN A 122 18.23 -6.23 21.63
CA ASN A 122 19.43 -6.75 22.31
C ASN A 122 20.65 -5.83 22.17
N ASN A 123 20.51 -4.63 21.58
CA ASN A 123 21.58 -3.66 21.32
C ASN A 123 22.76 -4.16 20.47
N ASN A 124 22.65 -5.31 19.81
CA ASN A 124 23.73 -5.91 19.02
C ASN A 124 23.69 -5.53 17.52
N GLY A 125 22.91 -4.52 17.14
CA GLY A 125 22.87 -4.04 15.77
C GLY A 125 21.65 -3.19 15.45
N PHE A 126 21.45 -2.99 14.15
CA PHE A 126 20.31 -2.28 13.58
C PHE A 126 19.43 -3.26 12.80
N GLN A 127 18.16 -2.90 12.66
CA GLN A 127 17.22 -3.57 11.76
C GLN A 127 16.39 -2.51 11.06
N LEU A 128 15.84 -2.85 9.91
CA LEU A 128 14.91 -1.98 9.19
C LEU A 128 13.66 -1.73 10.05
N LYS A 129 13.18 -0.49 10.03
CA LYS A 129 11.81 -0.15 10.42
C LYS A 129 10.84 -0.95 9.56
N THR A 130 9.83 -1.49 10.21
CA THR A 130 8.69 -2.13 9.57
C THR A 130 7.89 -1.11 8.76
N PHE A 131 7.05 -1.57 7.83
CA PHE A 131 6.22 -0.66 7.05
C PHE A 131 5.30 0.20 7.93
N GLU A 132 4.72 -0.39 8.98
CA GLU A 132 3.89 0.34 9.95
C GLU A 132 4.67 1.46 10.65
N GLU A 133 5.92 1.20 11.04
CA GLU A 133 6.77 2.21 11.67
C GLU A 133 7.19 3.32 10.72
N LEU A 134 7.41 3.01 9.44
CA LEU A 134 7.69 4.02 8.42
C LEU A 134 6.49 4.94 8.20
N LEU A 135 5.27 4.40 8.15
CA LEU A 135 4.04 5.18 7.97
C LEU A 135 3.72 6.10 9.16
N GLY A 136 4.28 5.81 10.34
CA GLY A 136 4.20 6.66 11.52
C GLY A 136 5.34 7.68 11.66
N ASP A 137 6.29 7.71 10.72
CA ASP A 137 7.42 8.63 10.75
C ASP A 137 7.00 10.05 10.33
N ASP A 138 7.50 11.08 11.03
CA ASP A 138 7.13 12.49 10.79
C ASP A 138 7.40 12.94 9.34
N ALA A 139 8.41 12.37 8.68
CA ALA A 139 8.69 12.63 7.27
C ALA A 139 7.51 12.22 6.37
N VAL A 140 6.94 11.04 6.61
CA VAL A 140 5.78 10.53 5.85
C VAL A 140 4.50 11.29 6.24
N LEU A 141 4.33 11.60 7.53
CA LEU A 141 3.19 12.38 8.01
C LEU A 141 3.17 13.81 7.46
N SER A 142 4.35 14.39 7.16
CA SER A 142 4.49 15.74 6.59
C SER A 142 4.07 15.81 5.12
N ILE A 143 4.14 14.70 4.37
CA ILE A 143 3.57 14.61 3.02
C ILE A 143 2.04 14.68 3.07
N GLY A 144 1.44 14.14 4.12
CA GLY A 144 0.01 14.24 4.40
C GLY A 144 -0.44 13.14 5.33
N LYS A 145 -0.98 13.53 6.49
CA LYS A 145 -1.50 12.60 7.51
C LYS A 145 -2.60 11.69 6.95
N ASP A 146 -3.48 12.23 6.13
CA ASP A 146 -4.57 11.46 5.51
C ASP A 146 -4.03 10.44 4.50
N PHE A 147 -2.99 10.80 3.73
CA PHE A 147 -2.34 9.89 2.80
C PHE A 147 -1.60 8.78 3.54
N ALA A 148 -0.83 9.10 4.58
CA ALA A 148 -0.17 8.12 5.43
C ALA A 148 -1.17 7.17 6.09
N TYR A 149 -2.30 7.71 6.60
CA TYR A 149 -3.37 6.90 7.17
C TYR A 149 -4.03 5.99 6.11
N TYR A 150 -4.28 6.50 4.91
CA TYR A 150 -4.78 5.72 3.79
C TYR A 150 -3.86 4.55 3.45
N LEU A 151 -2.55 4.78 3.34
CA LEU A 151 -1.56 3.71 3.13
C LEU A 151 -1.60 2.69 4.28
N ARG A 152 -1.75 3.15 5.53
CA ARG A 152 -1.88 2.27 6.69
C ARG A 152 -3.09 1.36 6.59
N ILE A 153 -4.26 1.91 6.22
CA ILE A 153 -5.48 1.11 5.99
C ILE A 153 -5.28 0.08 4.88
N VAL A 154 -4.62 0.46 3.77
CA VAL A 154 -4.41 -0.43 2.64
C VAL A 154 -3.41 -1.54 2.98
N PHE A 155 -2.23 -1.21 3.53
CA PHE A 155 -1.11 -2.16 3.58
C PHE A 155 -0.92 -2.87 4.91
N THR A 156 -1.14 -2.21 6.05
CA THR A 156 -0.60 -2.69 7.35
C THR A 156 -1.62 -2.82 8.47
N ASN A 157 -2.75 -2.12 8.40
CA ASN A 157 -3.75 -2.11 9.46
C ASN A 157 -4.64 -3.37 9.39
N GLN A 158 -4.60 -4.19 10.44
CA GLN A 158 -5.41 -5.41 10.57
C GLN A 158 -6.94 -5.18 10.55
N ARG A 159 -7.39 -3.95 10.83
CA ARG A 159 -8.80 -3.54 10.75
C ARG A 159 -9.17 -2.97 9.37
N GLY A 160 -8.18 -2.76 8.51
CA GLY A 160 -8.30 -2.36 7.11
C GLY A 160 -8.09 -3.53 6.15
N TRP A 161 -7.48 -3.27 5.01
CA TRP A 161 -7.21 -4.28 3.97
C TRP A 161 -5.97 -5.12 4.30
N ASN A 162 -5.00 -4.54 5.00
CA ASN A 162 -3.81 -5.24 5.51
C ASN A 162 -3.02 -6.00 4.43
N LEU A 163 -3.00 -5.49 3.19
CA LEU A 163 -2.56 -6.23 2.01
C LEU A 163 -1.14 -6.77 2.15
N ARG A 164 -0.21 -5.94 2.63
CA ARG A 164 1.21 -6.31 2.74
C ARG A 164 1.41 -7.43 3.74
N ASN A 165 0.77 -7.38 4.90
CA ASN A 165 0.93 -8.43 5.90
C ASN A 165 0.26 -9.73 5.47
N LEU A 166 -0.93 -9.68 4.87
CA LEU A 166 -1.62 -10.89 4.40
C LEU A 166 -0.85 -11.60 3.28
N LEU A 167 -0.32 -10.84 2.31
CA LEU A 167 0.50 -11.37 1.22
C LEU A 167 1.82 -11.94 1.74
N CYS A 168 2.63 -11.13 2.43
CA CYS A 168 3.99 -11.53 2.82
C CYS A 168 4.03 -12.62 3.91
N HIS A 169 2.95 -12.81 4.66
CA HIS A 169 2.83 -13.93 5.60
C HIS A 169 2.23 -15.19 4.98
N GLY A 170 1.90 -15.19 3.68
CA GLY A 170 1.31 -16.34 3.00
C GLY A 170 -0.11 -16.68 3.50
N ILE A 171 -0.84 -15.70 4.01
CA ILE A 171 -2.19 -15.86 4.55
C ILE A 171 -3.25 -15.59 3.48
N ALA A 172 -2.93 -14.75 2.50
CA ALA A 172 -3.82 -14.36 1.41
C ALA A 172 -4.29 -15.58 0.57
N PRO A 173 -5.61 -15.84 0.46
CA PRO A 173 -6.15 -16.87 -0.43
C PRO A 173 -6.14 -16.39 -1.89
N MET A 174 -6.41 -17.27 -2.86
CA MET A 174 -6.40 -16.88 -4.28
C MET A 174 -7.37 -15.74 -4.60
N SER A 175 -8.52 -15.67 -3.92
CA SER A 175 -9.50 -14.58 -4.08
C SER A 175 -8.99 -13.20 -3.69
N PHE A 176 -7.88 -13.10 -2.96
CA PHE A 176 -7.18 -11.85 -2.65
C PHE A 176 -6.57 -11.21 -3.91
N PHE A 177 -6.09 -12.04 -4.85
CA PHE A 177 -5.41 -11.58 -6.06
C PHE A 177 -6.44 -11.28 -7.15
N ASN A 178 -7.22 -10.22 -6.91
CA ASN A 178 -8.29 -9.77 -7.78
C ASN A 178 -8.06 -8.33 -8.29
N GLN A 179 -8.85 -7.96 -9.28
CA GLN A 179 -8.82 -6.65 -9.93
C GLN A 179 -8.95 -5.50 -8.95
N MET A 180 -9.89 -5.56 -8.00
CA MET A 180 -10.09 -4.49 -7.03
C MET A 180 -8.85 -4.24 -6.15
N THR A 181 -8.16 -5.31 -5.77
CA THR A 181 -6.91 -5.23 -5.01
C THR A 181 -5.78 -4.67 -5.87
N ALA A 182 -5.66 -5.16 -7.09
CA ALA A 182 -4.68 -4.69 -8.07
C ALA A 182 -4.88 -3.21 -8.42
N ASP A 183 -6.10 -2.78 -8.75
CA ASP A 183 -6.47 -1.39 -9.04
C ASP A 183 -6.09 -0.46 -7.88
N ARG A 184 -6.27 -0.92 -6.63
CA ARG A 184 -5.92 -0.14 -5.43
C ARG A 184 -4.41 0.02 -5.27
N VAL A 185 -3.65 -1.05 -5.47
CA VAL A 185 -2.17 -1.02 -5.39
C VAL A 185 -1.59 -0.21 -6.57
N PHE A 186 -2.16 -0.35 -7.76
CA PHE A 186 -1.83 0.45 -8.93
C PHE A 186 -2.08 1.95 -8.65
N HIS A 187 -3.24 2.29 -8.09
CA HIS A 187 -3.55 3.66 -7.67
C HIS A 187 -2.52 4.20 -6.67
N THR A 188 -2.11 3.41 -5.68
CA THR A 188 -1.04 3.81 -4.75
C THR A 188 0.28 4.10 -5.46
N LEU A 189 0.68 3.27 -6.43
CA LEU A 189 1.88 3.51 -7.24
C LEU A 189 1.82 4.89 -7.92
N ILE A 190 0.69 5.22 -8.56
CA ILE A 190 0.49 6.52 -9.22
C ILE A 190 0.52 7.67 -8.21
N CYS A 191 -0.12 7.53 -7.05
CA CYS A 191 -0.06 8.54 -5.99
C CYS A 191 1.37 8.79 -5.52
N ILE A 192 2.14 7.75 -5.25
CA ILE A 192 3.55 7.88 -4.82
C ILE A 192 4.40 8.51 -5.92
N GLY A 193 4.23 8.08 -7.18
CA GLY A 193 4.94 8.68 -8.33
C GLY A 193 4.60 10.17 -8.56
N SER A 194 3.43 10.62 -8.09
CA SER A 194 3.02 12.02 -8.18
C SER A 194 3.65 12.92 -7.11
N LEU A 195 4.26 12.33 -6.08
CA LEU A 195 4.95 13.09 -5.05
C LEU A 195 6.14 13.82 -5.68
N ARG A 196 6.28 15.09 -5.32
CA ARG A 196 7.42 15.93 -5.67
C ARG A 196 8.08 16.28 -4.34
N LEU A 197 9.21 15.64 -4.06
CA LEU A 197 10.02 16.02 -2.90
C LEU A 197 10.64 17.38 -3.22
N GLN A 198 10.34 18.37 -2.38
CA GLN A 198 10.87 19.73 -2.48
C GLN A 198 12.24 19.82 -1.81
#